data_AF-A0A815CK69-F1
#
_entry.id   AF-A0A815CK69-F1
#
_cell.length_a   1.000
_cell.length_b   1.000
_cell.length_c   1.000
_cell.angle_alpha   90.00
_cell.angle_beta   90.00
_cell.angle_gamma   90.00
#
_symmetry.space_group_name_H-M   'P 1'
#
loop_
_entity.id
_entity.type
_entity.pdbx_description
1 polymer ?
#
loop_
_entity_poly.entity_id
_entity_poly.type
_entity_poly.pdbx_seq_one_letter_code
_entity_poly.pdbx_strand_id
1 'polypeptide(L)'
;MIESEDKKYLPKLKYSYTKFVQEDSENESREITKLCHLLIVHNGAIGSNSPVFVTADDMFVDQFQNKSMILVDDLDKPNLRLYKKAIDFKLTDTAFPELMTAIEQSCRHELGWCHKTLRNKTAMDLYSRSILLKGENDMILEIWPPNHQSKIIQHVANTHGIIRILHNKLLIEFHPYLSVNPNQKPFLKQPCEHDEVMYIKPGLNQIYRLINPRSTLTLVIQAFDTDSFEYIDRGQIKQSKKLTDMDYEEFRKTMKIEWQQSKDNPSTASCSVGNWDECALQLAKQIYASLTNWENIQEITLFGGKLCHSQVRGGFHRWQWKWSGQFWCPQISASISGESKNLLSRAGAVEHAIQDYIAKCTQQHVCTAEQLQNWQQ
;
A
#
# COMPACT_ATOMS: atom_id res chain seq x y z
N MET A 1 34.16 9.08 11.02
CA MET A 1 35.62 8.86 11.18
C MET A 1 35.84 7.38 10.96
N ILE A 2 36.70 6.99 10.02
CA ILE A 2 37.05 5.58 9.82
C ILE A 2 38.03 5.21 10.94
N GLU A 3 37.68 4.24 11.79
CA GLU A 3 38.52 3.82 12.90
C GLU A 3 39.86 3.23 12.40
N SER A 4 40.89 3.24 13.23
CA SER A 4 42.26 2.86 12.82
C SER A 4 42.38 1.42 12.30
N GLU A 5 41.48 0.53 12.70
CA GLU A 5 41.46 -0.86 12.24
C GLU A 5 40.91 -1.04 10.82
N ASP A 6 40.04 -0.15 10.35
CA ASP A 6 39.40 -0.24 9.03
C ASP A 6 40.34 0.17 7.89
N LYS A 7 41.35 1.00 8.20
CA LYS A 7 42.39 1.41 7.24
C LYS A 7 43.17 0.24 6.66
N LYS A 8 43.21 -0.92 7.33
CA LYS A 8 43.92 -2.11 6.83
C LYS A 8 43.19 -2.83 5.69
N TYR A 9 41.88 -2.63 5.55
CA TYR A 9 41.07 -3.27 4.51
C TYR A 9 40.90 -2.39 3.25
N LEU A 10 40.97 -1.08 3.40
CA LEU A 10 40.87 -0.09 2.31
C LEU A 10 41.77 -0.37 1.10
N PRO A 11 43.07 -0.72 1.26
CA PRO A 11 43.93 -1.08 0.13
C PRO A 11 43.46 -2.33 -0.60
N LYS A 12 42.95 -3.34 0.12
CA LYS A 12 42.45 -4.60 -0.47
C LYS A 12 41.15 -4.38 -1.24
N LEU A 13 40.22 -3.57 -0.72
CA LEU A 13 39.00 -3.21 -1.42
C LEU A 13 39.28 -2.38 -2.67
N LYS A 14 40.19 -1.41 -2.60
CA LYS A 14 40.57 -0.61 -3.76
C LYS A 14 41.23 -1.47 -4.83
N TYR A 15 42.05 -2.43 -4.44
CA TYR A 15 42.66 -3.41 -5.36
C TYR A 15 41.61 -4.34 -6.00
N SER A 16 40.74 -4.97 -5.20
CA SER A 16 39.69 -5.88 -5.70
C SER A 16 38.65 -5.16 -6.58
N TYR A 17 38.27 -3.92 -6.24
CA TYR A 17 37.35 -3.12 -7.07
C TYR A 17 37.98 -2.72 -8.40
N THR A 18 39.26 -2.31 -8.39
CA THR A 18 39.99 -1.95 -9.62
C THR A 18 40.13 -3.16 -10.56
N LYS A 19 40.32 -4.36 -9.99
CA LYS A 19 40.43 -5.60 -10.75
C LYS A 19 39.07 -6.11 -11.25
N PHE A 20 38.00 -5.99 -10.46
CA PHE A 20 36.63 -6.31 -10.88
C PHE A 20 36.13 -5.43 -12.03
N VAL A 21 36.52 -4.15 -12.07
CA VAL A 21 36.22 -3.26 -13.20
C VAL A 21 36.97 -3.69 -14.47
N GLN A 22 38.02 -4.52 -14.34
CA GLN A 22 38.87 -4.96 -15.45
C GLN A 22 38.60 -6.41 -15.90
N GLU A 23 38.11 -7.30 -15.03
CA GLU A 23 37.87 -8.71 -15.36
C GLU A 23 36.56 -9.24 -14.73
N ASP A 24 35.65 -9.71 -15.60
CA ASP A 24 34.30 -10.16 -15.26
C ASP A 24 34.33 -11.64 -14.78
N SER A 25 34.69 -11.88 -13.50
CA SER A 25 34.72 -13.25 -12.93
C SER A 25 33.84 -13.44 -11.69
N GLU A 26 33.02 -14.50 -11.69
CA GLU A 26 32.08 -14.85 -10.61
C GLU A 26 32.77 -15.10 -9.25
N ASN A 27 34.02 -15.56 -9.24
CA ASN A 27 34.77 -15.81 -8.01
C ASN A 27 35.18 -14.52 -7.30
N GLU A 28 35.48 -13.45 -8.04
CA GLU A 28 35.83 -12.15 -7.45
C GLU A 28 34.60 -11.40 -6.92
N SER A 29 33.43 -11.60 -7.52
CA SER A 29 32.13 -11.15 -6.97
C SER A 29 31.86 -11.73 -5.58
N ARG A 30 32.19 -13.02 -5.36
CA ARG A 30 32.10 -13.67 -4.04
C ARG A 30 33.07 -13.08 -3.02
N GLU A 31 34.30 -12.77 -3.42
CA GLU A 31 35.29 -12.14 -2.53
C GLU A 31 34.93 -10.70 -2.16
N ILE A 32 34.43 -9.89 -3.11
CA ILE A 32 33.90 -8.55 -2.83
C ILE A 32 32.69 -8.63 -1.91
N THR A 33 31.77 -9.59 -2.13
CA THR A 33 30.62 -9.81 -1.26
C THR A 33 31.04 -10.17 0.17
N LYS A 34 32.11 -10.98 0.34
CA LYS A 34 32.69 -11.30 1.64
C LYS A 34 33.36 -10.09 2.29
N LEU A 35 34.11 -9.29 1.53
CA LEU A 35 34.77 -8.08 2.03
C LEU A 35 33.77 -6.98 2.40
N CYS A 36 32.69 -6.83 1.64
CA CYS A 36 31.55 -5.99 1.99
C CYS A 36 30.85 -6.51 3.25
N HIS A 37 30.63 -7.82 3.38
CA HIS A 37 30.13 -8.42 4.63
C HIS A 37 31.04 -8.11 5.83
N LEU A 38 32.37 -8.20 5.66
CA LEU A 38 33.35 -7.90 6.70
C LEU A 38 33.37 -6.42 7.09
N LEU A 39 33.25 -5.50 6.12
CA LEU A 39 33.11 -4.07 6.40
C LEU A 39 31.78 -3.72 7.07
N ILE A 40 30.69 -4.40 6.69
CA ILE A 40 29.38 -4.29 7.35
C ILE A 40 29.49 -4.78 8.80
N VAL A 41 30.24 -5.85 9.06
CA VAL A 41 30.46 -6.38 10.42
C VAL A 41 31.32 -5.44 11.29
N HIS A 42 32.26 -4.68 10.73
CA HIS A 42 33.13 -3.78 11.50
C HIS A 42 32.66 -2.31 11.60
N ASN A 43 31.91 -1.77 10.63
CA ASN A 43 31.39 -0.39 10.70
C ASN A 43 30.02 -0.25 11.41
N GLY A 44 29.69 -1.21 12.29
CA GLY A 44 28.34 -1.34 12.82
C GLY A 44 27.46 -2.00 11.77
N ALA A 45 27.13 -3.26 12.03
CA ALA A 45 26.22 -4.03 11.20
C ALA A 45 24.96 -3.21 10.87
N ILE A 46 24.63 -3.12 9.58
CA ILE A 46 23.23 -3.25 9.17
C ILE A 46 22.87 -4.73 9.43
N GLY A 47 22.84 -5.08 10.71
CA GLY A 47 22.44 -6.40 11.17
C GLY A 47 20.93 -6.45 11.24
N SER A 48 20.37 -7.64 11.34
CA SER A 48 18.96 -7.88 11.67
C SER A 48 18.47 -7.17 12.95
N ASN A 49 19.37 -6.53 13.71
CA ASN A 49 19.11 -5.94 15.01
C ASN A 49 19.21 -4.40 15.01
N SER A 50 19.45 -3.75 13.87
CA SER A 50 19.51 -2.29 13.85
C SER A 50 18.11 -1.70 14.07
N PRO A 51 17.94 -0.71 14.98
CA PRO A 51 16.63 -0.13 15.26
C PRO A 51 15.99 0.44 14.01
N VAL A 52 14.75 -0.01 13.76
CA VAL A 52 13.92 0.43 12.63
C VAL A 52 12.91 1.47 13.10
N PHE A 53 12.41 1.32 14.33
CA PHE A 53 11.32 2.15 14.85
C PHE A 53 11.75 3.09 15.96
N VAL A 54 11.01 4.18 16.11
CA VAL A 54 11.14 5.16 17.18
C VAL A 54 9.97 5.01 18.15
N THR A 55 10.26 4.95 19.46
CA THR A 55 9.25 4.95 20.53
C THR A 55 9.51 6.06 21.55
N ALA A 56 8.44 6.67 22.05
CA ALA A 56 8.51 7.69 23.11
C ALA A 56 8.45 7.08 24.51
N ASP A 57 8.13 5.80 24.61
CA ASP A 57 7.87 5.12 25.88
C ASP A 57 8.86 3.96 26.06
N ASP A 58 9.60 4.01 27.16
CA ASP A 58 10.61 3.05 27.56
C ASP A 58 9.99 1.72 28.03
N MET A 59 8.74 1.74 28.48
CA MET A 59 7.99 0.54 28.90
C MET A 59 7.62 -0.38 27.72
N PHE A 60 7.65 0.13 26.49
CA PHE A 60 7.30 -0.64 25.28
C PHE A 60 8.48 -1.34 24.60
N VAL A 61 9.72 -1.03 24.99
CA VAL A 61 10.92 -1.64 24.38
C VAL A 61 10.93 -3.16 24.59
N ASP A 62 10.43 -3.63 25.75
CA ASP A 62 10.37 -5.05 26.10
C ASP A 62 9.13 -5.77 25.53
N GLN A 63 8.05 -5.06 25.18
CA GLN A 63 6.81 -5.66 24.66
C GLN A 63 6.89 -5.98 23.15
N PHE A 64 7.79 -5.31 22.42
CA PHE A 64 8.04 -5.56 21.00
C PHE A 64 9.29 -6.42 20.79
N GLN A 65 9.38 -7.58 21.46
CA GLN A 65 10.52 -8.52 21.42
C GLN A 65 11.04 -8.88 20.01
N ASN A 66 10.28 -8.59 18.95
CA ASN A 66 10.62 -8.83 17.55
C ASN A 66 10.84 -7.57 16.69
N LYS A 67 10.72 -6.35 17.23
CA LYS A 67 11.00 -5.10 16.51
C LYS A 67 12.16 -4.37 17.18
N SER A 68 13.18 -4.04 16.41
CA SER A 68 14.29 -3.22 16.89
C SER A 68 13.84 -1.75 17.02
N MET A 69 13.93 -1.21 18.23
CA MET A 69 13.44 0.14 18.57
C MET A 69 14.55 1.04 19.13
N ILE A 70 14.38 2.35 18.95
CA ILE A 70 15.20 3.40 19.60
C ILE A 70 14.26 4.37 20.33
N LEU A 71 14.71 4.91 21.46
CA LEU A 71 13.96 5.95 22.17
C LEU A 71 14.04 7.27 21.39
N VAL A 72 13.00 8.09 21.48
CA VAL A 72 12.98 9.45 20.89
C VAL A 72 14.19 10.27 21.36
N ASP A 73 14.56 10.15 22.64
CA ASP A 73 15.67 10.90 23.23
C ASP A 73 17.05 10.45 22.72
N ASP A 74 17.15 9.25 22.15
CA ASP A 74 18.36 8.69 21.56
C ASP A 74 18.50 9.03 20.06
N LEU A 75 17.51 9.70 19.46
CA LEU A 75 17.61 10.19 18.08
C LEU A 75 18.68 11.26 17.97
N ASP A 76 19.44 11.23 16.87
CA ASP A 76 20.33 12.33 16.52
C ASP A 76 19.54 13.63 16.27
N LYS A 77 20.21 14.78 16.46
CA LYS A 77 19.55 16.09 16.35
C LYS A 77 18.78 16.29 15.03
N PRO A 78 19.30 15.88 13.85
CA PRO A 78 18.54 15.97 12.60
C PRO A 78 17.25 15.16 12.62
N ASN A 79 17.29 13.89 13.03
CA ASN A 79 16.09 13.06 13.09
C ASN A 79 15.11 13.49 14.17
N LEU A 80 15.58 13.93 15.34
CA LEU A 80 14.69 14.45 16.39
C LEU A 80 13.89 15.67 15.89
N ARG A 81 14.52 16.54 15.11
CA ARG A 81 13.85 17.68 14.47
C ARG A 81 12.80 17.22 13.45
N LEU A 82 13.13 16.26 12.60
CA LEU A 82 12.19 15.71 11.61
C LEU A 82 11.04 14.95 12.28
N TYR A 83 11.33 14.24 13.38
CA TYR A 83 10.37 13.46 14.15
C TYR A 83 9.29 14.37 14.72
N LYS A 84 9.69 15.48 15.35
CA LYS A 84 8.76 16.50 15.87
C LYS A 84 7.82 17.04 14.77
N LYS A 85 8.35 17.33 13.59
CA LYS A 85 7.51 17.75 12.45
C LYS A 85 6.47 16.68 12.08
N ALA A 86 6.91 15.42 11.98
CA ALA A 86 6.05 14.31 11.55
C ALA A 86 4.98 13.92 12.59
N ILE A 87 5.28 14.05 13.89
CA ILE A 87 4.32 13.71 14.96
C ILE A 87 3.24 14.79 15.12
N ASP A 88 3.59 16.05 14.90
CA ASP A 88 2.67 17.19 14.98
C ASP A 88 1.67 17.22 13.80
N PHE A 89 2.00 16.56 12.69
CA PHE A 89 1.09 16.45 11.55
C PHE A 89 -0.17 15.66 11.91
N LYS A 90 -1.33 16.28 11.68
CA LYS A 90 -2.64 15.65 11.83
C LYS A 90 -3.33 15.56 10.47
N LEU A 91 -3.67 14.34 10.09
CA LEU A 91 -4.35 14.07 8.83
C LEU A 91 -5.78 14.62 8.84
N THR A 92 -6.53 14.37 9.90
CA THR A 92 -7.88 14.91 10.10
C THR A 92 -7.89 16.01 11.15
N ASP A 93 -8.77 16.98 10.97
CA ASP A 93 -9.06 18.04 11.93
C ASP A 93 -10.58 18.23 12.07
N THR A 94 -10.98 19.13 12.96
CA THR A 94 -12.40 19.44 13.18
C THR A 94 -13.06 20.14 12.01
N ALA A 95 -12.30 20.72 11.07
CA ALA A 95 -12.83 21.44 9.91
C ALA A 95 -13.17 20.51 8.73
N PHE A 96 -12.55 19.33 8.68
CA PHE A 96 -12.87 18.26 7.73
C PHE A 96 -12.59 16.86 8.31
N PRO A 97 -13.45 16.38 9.23
CA PRO A 97 -13.24 15.09 9.89
C PRO A 97 -13.33 13.89 8.95
N GLU A 98 -14.10 14.00 7.84
CA GLU A 98 -14.27 12.92 6.87
C GLU A 98 -13.22 12.90 5.75
N LEU A 99 -12.11 13.66 5.89
CA LEU A 99 -11.08 13.75 4.85
C LEU A 99 -10.60 12.35 4.40
N MET A 100 -10.41 11.42 5.33
CA MET A 100 -10.00 10.05 4.98
C MET A 100 -10.99 9.34 4.07
N THR A 101 -12.28 9.39 4.42
CA THR A 101 -13.35 8.80 3.61
C THR A 101 -13.43 9.46 2.24
N ALA A 102 -13.27 10.78 2.17
CA ALA A 102 -13.25 11.52 0.92
C ALA A 102 -12.07 11.11 0.02
N ILE A 103 -10.88 10.89 0.59
CA ILE A 103 -9.71 10.37 -0.13
C ILE A 103 -10.00 8.97 -0.67
N GLU A 104 -10.56 8.07 0.15
CA GLU A 104 -10.90 6.72 -0.31
C GLU A 104 -11.89 6.75 -1.48
N GLN A 105 -12.90 7.60 -1.38
CA GLN A 105 -13.90 7.77 -2.43
C GLN A 105 -13.31 8.36 -3.71
N SER A 106 -12.48 9.39 -3.60
CA SER A 106 -11.77 9.99 -4.73
C SER A 106 -10.87 8.98 -5.46
N CYS A 107 -10.24 8.06 -4.72
CA CYS A 107 -9.44 6.99 -5.31
C CYS A 107 -10.29 5.93 -6.04
N ARG A 108 -11.48 5.62 -5.52
CA ARG A 108 -12.38 4.61 -6.08
C ARG A 108 -13.21 5.13 -7.26
N HIS A 109 -13.59 6.40 -7.25
CA HIS A 109 -14.48 6.99 -8.22
C HIS A 109 -13.72 7.40 -9.50
N GLU A 110 -14.16 6.96 -10.69
CA GLU A 110 -13.42 7.19 -11.95
C GLU A 110 -13.23 8.67 -12.30
N LEU A 111 -14.17 9.51 -11.87
CA LEU A 111 -14.08 10.96 -12.05
C LEU A 111 -13.31 11.69 -10.94
N GLY A 112 -13.00 10.99 -9.84
CA GLY A 112 -12.27 11.57 -8.72
C GLY A 112 -10.84 11.94 -9.09
N TRP A 113 -10.34 13.01 -8.50
CA TRP A 113 -9.00 13.52 -8.77
C TRP A 113 -7.94 12.46 -8.46
N CYS A 114 -8.04 11.77 -7.31
CA CYS A 114 -7.07 10.74 -6.95
C CYS A 114 -7.02 9.62 -7.99
N HIS A 115 -8.19 9.13 -8.44
CA HIS A 115 -8.28 8.11 -9.47
C HIS A 115 -7.60 8.55 -10.78
N LYS A 116 -7.92 9.75 -11.26
CA LYS A 116 -7.34 10.31 -12.50
C LYS A 116 -5.83 10.49 -12.38
N THR A 117 -5.36 11.04 -11.26
CA THR A 117 -3.93 11.23 -10.99
C THR A 117 -3.19 9.89 -11.00
N LEU A 118 -3.70 8.88 -10.29
CA LEU A 118 -3.12 7.54 -10.27
C LEU A 118 -3.13 6.87 -11.64
N ARG A 119 -4.22 7.01 -12.40
CA ARG A 119 -4.34 6.46 -13.76
C ARG A 119 -3.35 7.09 -14.73
N ASN A 120 -3.08 8.38 -14.59
CA ASN A 120 -2.15 9.12 -15.45
C ASN A 120 -0.67 8.83 -15.13
N LYS A 121 -0.36 8.27 -13.95
CA LYS A 121 0.99 7.80 -13.60
C LYS A 121 1.35 6.55 -14.40
N THR A 122 1.97 6.73 -15.56
CA THR A 122 2.41 5.62 -16.43
C THR A 122 3.50 4.78 -15.75
N ALA A 123 3.63 3.50 -16.13
CA ALA A 123 4.59 2.56 -15.53
C ALA A 123 6.06 2.93 -15.75
N MET A 124 6.34 3.78 -16.75
CA MET A 124 7.67 3.86 -17.34
C MET A 124 8.60 4.88 -16.67
N ASP A 125 8.08 5.89 -15.98
CA ASP A 125 8.90 7.06 -15.59
C ASP A 125 8.90 7.39 -14.08
N LEU A 126 8.25 6.58 -13.24
CA LEU A 126 8.12 6.89 -11.82
C LEU A 126 8.74 5.82 -10.92
N TYR A 127 9.33 6.26 -9.81
CA TYR A 127 9.89 5.37 -8.78
C TYR A 127 8.78 4.67 -7.97
N SER A 128 7.58 5.24 -7.95
CA SER A 128 6.38 4.70 -7.33
C SER A 128 5.13 5.18 -8.08
N ARG A 129 4.03 4.44 -7.95
CA ARG A 129 2.69 4.89 -8.35
C ARG A 129 1.87 5.25 -7.11
N SER A 130 2.39 6.20 -6.36
CA SER A 130 1.73 6.83 -5.21
C SER A 130 1.39 8.27 -5.56
N ILE A 131 0.43 8.88 -4.87
CA ILE A 131 0.21 10.33 -4.95
C ILE A 131 1.12 10.99 -3.92
N LEU A 132 1.86 12.01 -4.32
CA LEU A 132 2.80 12.76 -3.48
C LEU A 132 2.27 14.17 -3.31
N LEU A 133 1.94 14.56 -2.09
CA LEU A 133 1.43 15.89 -1.78
C LEU A 133 2.46 16.66 -0.99
N LYS A 134 2.74 17.89 -1.42
CA LYS A 134 3.64 18.78 -0.70
C LYS A 134 2.92 19.31 0.54
N GLY A 135 3.37 18.93 1.72
CA GLY A 135 2.90 19.47 3.00
C GLY A 135 3.72 20.67 3.45
N GLU A 136 3.34 21.22 4.60
CA GLU A 136 4.14 22.24 5.28
C GLU A 136 5.52 21.71 5.70
N ASN A 137 6.49 22.61 5.84
CA ASN A 137 7.82 22.30 6.38
C ASN A 137 8.60 21.22 5.63
N ASP A 138 8.39 21.12 4.30
CA ASP A 138 8.98 20.14 3.39
C ASP A 138 8.63 18.68 3.72
N MET A 139 7.46 18.47 4.33
CA MET A 139 6.90 17.14 4.48
C MET A 139 6.17 16.70 3.22
N ILE A 140 6.13 15.40 2.97
CA ILE A 140 5.41 14.80 1.84
C ILE A 140 4.40 13.81 2.38
N LEU A 141 3.12 14.06 2.12
CA LEU A 141 2.08 13.06 2.33
C LEU A 141 2.03 12.17 1.09
N GLU A 142 2.16 10.87 1.30
CA GLU A 142 2.17 9.89 0.23
C GLU A 142 0.99 8.92 0.37
N ILE A 143 0.15 8.86 -0.67
CA ILE A 143 -1.02 7.99 -0.76
C ILE A 143 -0.65 6.77 -1.59
N TRP A 144 -0.70 5.60 -0.96
CA TRP A 144 -0.36 4.30 -1.53
C TRP A 144 -1.63 3.53 -1.90
N PRO A 145 -1.94 3.36 -3.19
CA PRO A 145 -3.09 2.58 -3.59
C PRO A 145 -2.90 1.08 -3.29
N PRO A 146 -3.98 0.30 -3.28
CA PRO A 146 -3.93 -1.14 -3.09
C PRO A 146 -2.96 -1.84 -4.06
N ASN A 147 -2.23 -2.85 -3.58
CA ASN A 147 -1.31 -3.69 -4.38
C ASN A 147 -0.20 -2.93 -5.14
N HIS A 148 0.21 -1.76 -4.65
CA HIS A 148 1.30 -0.99 -5.25
C HIS A 148 2.59 -1.11 -4.46
N GLN A 149 3.72 -0.93 -5.14
CA GLN A 149 5.05 -0.93 -4.54
C GLN A 149 5.95 0.13 -5.19
N SER A 150 6.92 0.63 -4.45
CA SER A 150 8.02 1.40 -5.01
C SER A 150 9.02 0.49 -5.72
N LYS A 151 9.91 1.10 -6.52
CA LYS A 151 11.21 0.53 -6.84
C LYS A 151 12.07 0.45 -5.57
N ILE A 152 13.14 -0.33 -5.59
CA ILE A 152 14.15 -0.25 -4.53
C ILE A 152 14.84 1.10 -4.70
N ILE A 153 14.81 1.90 -3.65
CA ILE A 153 15.42 3.23 -3.62
C ILE A 153 16.54 3.27 -2.59
N GLN A 154 17.48 4.18 -2.81
CA GLN A 154 18.52 4.57 -1.86
C GLN A 154 18.50 6.08 -1.75
N HIS A 155 18.43 6.62 -0.54
CA HIS A 155 18.65 8.05 -0.33
C HIS A 155 20.14 8.39 -0.42
N VAL A 156 20.46 9.64 -0.75
CA VAL A 156 21.85 10.12 -0.83
C VAL A 156 22.54 9.90 0.53
N ALA A 157 23.83 9.56 0.53
CA ALA A 157 24.53 9.01 1.70
C ALA A 157 24.38 9.79 3.03
N ASN A 158 24.11 11.09 3.00
CA ASN A 158 23.98 11.94 4.19
C ASN A 158 22.53 12.30 4.57
N THR A 159 21.53 11.62 3.99
CA THR A 159 20.12 11.90 4.23
C THR A 159 19.66 11.43 5.60
N HIS A 160 18.89 12.29 6.28
CA HIS A 160 18.07 11.93 7.44
C HIS A 160 16.60 11.94 7.04
N GLY A 161 15.81 11.07 7.64
CA GLY A 161 14.42 10.91 7.25
C GLY A 161 13.56 10.31 8.34
N ILE A 162 12.31 10.72 8.37
CA ILE A 162 11.26 10.13 9.18
C ILE A 162 10.14 9.67 8.26
N ILE A 163 9.63 8.47 8.50
CA ILE A 163 8.45 7.92 7.84
C ILE A 163 7.47 7.51 8.93
N ARG A 164 6.28 8.10 8.95
CA ARG A 164 5.21 7.74 9.87
C ARG A 164 4.00 7.22 9.10
N ILE A 165 3.44 6.11 9.54
CA ILE A 165 2.21 5.56 8.95
C ILE A 165 1.02 6.30 9.53
N LEU A 166 0.21 6.93 8.69
CA LEU A 166 -0.97 7.69 9.11
C LEU A 166 -2.28 6.91 8.95
N HIS A 167 -2.35 5.97 8.02
CA HIS A 167 -3.57 5.16 7.80
C HIS A 167 -3.21 3.77 7.30
N ASN A 168 -3.86 2.74 7.84
CA ASN A 168 -3.64 1.32 7.54
C ASN A 168 -2.19 0.84 7.80
N LYS A 169 -1.66 -0.06 6.97
CA LYS A 169 -0.39 -0.76 7.20
C LYS A 169 0.44 -0.77 5.92
N LEU A 170 1.74 -0.57 6.06
CA LEU A 170 2.70 -0.66 4.96
C LEU A 170 3.73 -1.74 5.25
N LEU A 171 4.17 -2.48 4.23
CA LEU A 171 5.31 -3.38 4.34
C LEU A 171 6.56 -2.67 3.80
N ILE A 172 7.64 -2.68 4.57
CA ILE A 172 8.93 -2.18 4.14
C ILE A 172 9.91 -3.32 4.02
N GLU A 173 10.61 -3.36 2.90
CA GLU A 173 11.70 -4.29 2.67
C GLU A 173 13.02 -3.54 2.64
N PHE A 174 13.94 -3.88 3.53
CA PHE A 174 15.27 -3.28 3.59
C PHE A 174 16.30 -4.11 2.85
N HIS A 175 17.17 -3.42 2.13
CA HIS A 175 18.13 -4.02 1.21
C HIS A 175 19.56 -3.63 1.59
N PRO A 176 20.54 -4.54 1.44
CA PRO A 176 21.91 -4.27 1.92
C PRO A 176 22.67 -3.25 1.04
N TYR A 177 22.29 -3.09 -0.22
CA TYR A 177 22.93 -2.20 -1.20
C TYR A 177 21.97 -1.95 -2.37
N LEU A 178 22.13 -0.88 -3.15
CA LEU A 178 21.36 -0.69 -4.38
C LEU A 178 22.05 -1.46 -5.52
N SER A 179 21.41 -2.49 -6.08
CA SER A 179 22.01 -3.29 -7.16
C SER A 179 21.02 -3.62 -8.28
N VAL A 180 21.50 -3.54 -9.51
CA VAL A 180 20.76 -3.96 -10.72
C VAL A 180 20.53 -5.47 -10.79
N ASN A 181 21.10 -6.25 -9.86
CA ASN A 181 20.90 -7.70 -9.77
C ASN A 181 19.43 -8.03 -9.45
N PRO A 182 18.69 -8.71 -10.35
CA PRO A 182 17.28 -9.03 -10.15
C PRO A 182 17.04 -10.04 -9.00
N ASN A 183 18.06 -10.77 -8.57
CA ASN A 183 17.97 -11.77 -7.50
C ASN A 183 18.28 -11.20 -6.11
N GLN A 184 18.41 -9.88 -6.00
CA GLN A 184 18.66 -9.25 -4.72
C GLN A 184 17.49 -9.48 -3.75
N LYS A 185 17.78 -10.07 -2.59
CA LYS A 185 16.80 -10.30 -1.52
C LYS A 185 16.91 -9.22 -0.44
N PRO A 186 15.79 -8.80 0.16
CA PRO A 186 15.85 -7.96 1.34
C PRO A 186 16.43 -8.75 2.53
N PHE A 187 17.19 -8.07 3.38
CA PHE A 187 17.70 -8.68 4.62
C PHE A 187 16.68 -8.59 5.76
N LEU A 188 15.72 -7.65 5.67
CA LEU A 188 14.64 -7.48 6.63
C LEU A 188 13.36 -7.09 5.90
N LYS A 189 12.24 -7.70 6.32
CA LYS A 189 10.90 -7.32 5.91
C LYS A 189 10.11 -6.93 7.15
N GLN A 190 9.65 -5.70 7.20
CA GLN A 190 9.07 -5.13 8.40
C GLN A 190 7.66 -4.57 8.10
N PRO A 191 6.59 -5.19 8.62
CA PRO A 191 5.28 -4.56 8.61
C PRO A 191 5.27 -3.37 9.57
N CYS A 192 4.71 -2.27 9.10
CA CYS A 192 4.57 -1.00 9.80
C CYS A 192 3.08 -0.69 9.92
N GLU A 193 2.62 -0.47 11.14
CA GLU A 193 1.22 -0.23 11.48
C GLU A 193 0.94 1.26 11.71
N HIS A 194 -0.34 1.61 11.85
CA HIS A 194 -0.78 2.97 12.14
C HIS A 194 -0.02 3.58 13.32
N ASP A 195 0.40 4.83 13.16
CA ASP A 195 1.21 5.62 14.09
C ASP A 195 2.63 5.11 14.36
N GLU A 196 3.05 3.98 13.76
CA GLU A 196 4.45 3.59 13.85
C GLU A 196 5.34 4.55 13.06
N VAL A 197 6.46 4.92 13.68
CA VAL A 197 7.44 5.86 13.14
C VAL A 197 8.76 5.15 12.93
N MET A 198 9.32 5.33 11.74
CA MET A 198 10.65 4.86 11.38
C MET A 198 11.56 6.03 11.08
N TYR A 199 12.85 5.77 11.20
CA TYR A 199 13.87 6.76 10.90
C TYR A 199 14.96 6.22 9.98
N ILE A 200 15.56 7.16 9.27
CA ILE A 200 16.61 6.98 8.30
C ILE A 200 17.73 7.92 8.71
N LYS A 201 18.98 7.44 8.73
CA LYS A 201 20.15 8.27 8.99
C LYS A 201 21.33 7.77 8.18
N PRO A 202 22.40 8.56 8.00
CA PRO A 202 23.55 8.14 7.19
C PRO A 202 24.04 6.74 7.58
N GLY A 203 24.08 5.84 6.59
CA GLY A 203 24.48 4.43 6.77
C GLY A 203 23.43 3.49 7.36
N LEU A 204 22.23 3.96 7.75
CA LEU A 204 21.19 3.13 8.36
C LEU A 204 19.82 3.34 7.71
N ASN A 205 19.14 2.23 7.39
CA ASN A 205 17.78 2.19 6.81
C ASN A 205 17.64 2.99 5.50
N GLN A 206 18.74 3.29 4.81
CA GLN A 206 18.79 4.15 3.62
C GLN A 206 18.22 3.49 2.36
N ILE A 207 18.24 2.16 2.29
CA ILE A 207 17.95 1.40 1.08
C ILE A 207 16.76 0.49 1.33
N TYR A 208 15.63 0.84 0.73
CA TYR A 208 14.38 0.15 1.00
C TYR A 208 13.41 0.16 -0.17
N ARG A 209 12.38 -0.68 -0.05
CA ARG A 209 11.21 -0.72 -0.91
C ARG A 209 9.95 -0.64 -0.05
N LEU A 210 9.03 0.24 -0.44
CA LEU A 210 7.71 0.37 0.18
C LEU A 210 6.71 -0.47 -0.60
N ILE A 211 5.87 -1.23 0.11
CA ILE A 211 4.87 -2.11 -0.47
C ILE A 211 3.56 -1.91 0.28
N ASN A 212 2.48 -1.63 -0.45
CA ASN A 212 1.12 -1.78 0.05
C ASN A 212 0.57 -3.13 -0.44
N PRO A 213 0.67 -4.21 0.36
CA PRO A 213 0.22 -5.53 -0.05
C PRO A 213 -1.30 -5.74 0.10
N ARG A 214 -2.05 -4.70 0.50
CA ARG A 214 -3.47 -4.83 0.87
C ARG A 214 -4.39 -4.40 -0.26
N SER A 215 -5.67 -4.76 -0.10
CA SER A 215 -6.79 -4.28 -0.90
C SER A 215 -7.25 -2.86 -0.51
N THR A 216 -6.70 -2.31 0.57
CA THR A 216 -7.02 -0.95 1.06
C THR A 216 -5.88 0.01 0.79
N LEU A 217 -6.20 1.31 0.73
CA LEU A 217 -5.21 2.37 0.56
C LEU A 217 -4.43 2.61 1.86
N THR A 218 -3.19 3.07 1.76
CA THR A 218 -2.33 3.38 2.91
C THR A 218 -1.81 4.80 2.79
N LEU A 219 -1.78 5.56 3.88
CA LEU A 219 -1.20 6.91 3.89
C LEU A 219 0.03 6.93 4.79
N VAL A 220 1.08 7.60 4.30
CA VAL A 220 2.30 7.84 5.07
C VAL A 220 2.69 9.29 4.97
N ILE A 221 3.21 9.86 6.06
CA ILE A 221 3.88 11.16 6.03
C ILE A 221 5.38 10.94 6.09
N GLN A 222 6.10 11.69 5.28
CA GLN A 222 7.53 11.60 5.11
C GLN A 222 8.15 12.97 5.36
N ALA A 223 9.18 13.02 6.21
CA ALA A 223 9.95 14.22 6.45
C ALA A 223 11.43 13.90 6.22
N PHE A 224 12.03 14.51 5.20
CA PHE A 224 13.43 14.29 4.84
C PHE A 224 14.19 15.62 4.82
N ASP A 225 15.50 15.58 5.04
CA ASP A 225 16.36 16.76 4.86
C ASP A 225 16.76 17.01 3.39
N THR A 226 16.56 16.01 2.52
CA THR A 226 16.73 16.12 1.06
C THR A 226 15.73 15.23 0.33
N ASP A 227 15.27 15.70 -0.83
CA ASP A 227 14.35 14.97 -1.71
C ASP A 227 15.06 14.09 -2.74
N SER A 228 16.40 14.05 -2.72
CA SER A 228 17.20 13.37 -3.73
C SER A 228 17.45 11.90 -3.37
N PHE A 229 17.24 11.01 -4.34
CA PHE A 229 17.43 9.57 -4.17
C PHE A 229 17.86 8.90 -5.48
N GLU A 230 18.34 7.68 -5.35
CA GLU A 230 18.70 6.78 -6.44
C GLU A 230 17.74 5.60 -6.48
N TYR A 231 17.46 5.05 -7.66
CA TYR A 231 16.58 3.91 -7.82
C TYR A 231 16.96 3.08 -9.04
N ILE A 232 16.57 1.79 -9.03
CA ILE A 232 16.86 0.88 -10.15
C ILE A 232 15.73 0.95 -11.17
N ASP A 233 16.06 1.26 -12.42
CA ASP A 233 15.13 1.26 -13.55
C ASP A 233 15.76 0.61 -14.78
N ARG A 234 15.10 -0.42 -15.33
CA ARG A 234 15.55 -1.17 -16.52
C ARG A 234 17.03 -1.58 -16.46
N GLY A 235 17.49 -2.04 -15.30
CA GLY A 235 18.87 -2.48 -15.10
C GLY A 235 19.89 -1.35 -14.97
N GLN A 236 19.46 -0.11 -14.73
CA GLN A 236 20.34 1.04 -14.48
C GLN A 236 19.97 1.72 -13.16
N ILE A 237 20.98 2.23 -12.46
CA ILE A 237 20.76 3.12 -11.33
C ILE A 237 20.55 4.54 -11.87
N LYS A 238 19.41 5.15 -11.52
CA LYS A 238 19.05 6.50 -11.90
C LYS A 238 18.92 7.37 -10.66
N GLN A 239 19.34 8.63 -10.77
CA GLN A 239 19.11 9.65 -9.74
C GLN A 239 17.82 10.41 -10.06
N SER A 240 17.05 10.74 -9.03
CA SER A 240 15.86 11.58 -9.16
C SER A 240 15.62 12.40 -7.89
N LYS A 241 14.60 13.26 -7.96
CA LYS A 241 14.03 13.98 -6.84
C LYS A 241 12.54 13.68 -6.75
N LYS A 242 11.98 13.77 -5.55
CA LYS A 242 10.53 13.61 -5.39
C LYS A 242 9.82 14.77 -6.09
N LEU A 243 8.93 14.42 -7.03
CA LEU A 243 8.04 15.36 -7.69
C LEU A 243 6.66 15.21 -7.06
N THR A 244 6.14 16.31 -6.50
CA THR A 244 4.82 16.33 -5.89
C THR A 244 3.75 16.60 -6.94
N ASP A 245 2.59 15.95 -6.79
CA ASP A 245 1.44 16.09 -7.70
C ASP A 245 0.62 17.36 -7.41
N MET A 246 0.54 17.76 -6.13
CA MET A 246 -0.25 18.91 -5.67
C MET A 246 0.23 19.36 -4.29
N ASP A 247 -0.10 20.60 -3.90
CA ASP A 247 0.01 21.06 -2.51
C ASP A 247 -1.06 20.40 -1.62
N TYR A 248 -0.74 20.13 -0.35
CA TYR A 248 -1.66 19.46 0.58
C TYR A 248 -2.92 20.29 0.86
N GLU A 249 -2.81 21.61 1.00
CA GLU A 249 -3.98 22.46 1.27
C GLU A 249 -4.90 22.56 0.05
N GLU A 250 -4.32 22.58 -1.15
CA GLU A 250 -5.09 22.48 -2.40
C GLU A 250 -5.78 21.11 -2.52
N PHE A 251 -5.06 20.04 -2.18
CA PHE A 251 -5.62 18.70 -2.16
C PHE A 251 -6.79 18.57 -1.19
N ARG A 252 -6.66 19.09 0.04
CA ARG A 252 -7.75 19.08 1.04
C ARG A 252 -8.99 19.80 0.52
N LYS A 253 -8.83 20.95 -0.12
CA LYS A 253 -9.94 21.70 -0.75
C LYS A 253 -10.60 20.87 -1.85
N THR A 254 -9.81 20.24 -2.71
CA THR A 254 -10.30 19.33 -3.76
C THR A 254 -11.12 18.18 -3.17
N MET A 255 -10.60 17.49 -2.14
CA MET A 255 -11.32 16.40 -1.47
C MET A 255 -12.61 16.88 -0.82
N LYS A 256 -12.62 18.09 -0.25
CA LYS A 256 -13.83 18.67 0.36
C LYS A 256 -14.90 18.97 -0.69
N ILE A 257 -14.51 19.52 -1.84
CA ILE A 257 -15.42 19.78 -2.96
C ILE A 257 -15.98 18.47 -3.51
N GLU A 258 -15.13 17.47 -3.78
CA GLU A 258 -15.60 16.15 -4.28
C GLU A 258 -16.53 15.47 -3.27
N TRP A 259 -16.22 15.54 -1.99
CA TRP A 259 -17.04 15.00 -0.91
C TRP A 259 -18.41 15.67 -0.84
N GLN A 260 -18.46 17.01 -0.86
CA GLN A 260 -19.72 17.77 -0.86
C GLN A 260 -20.54 17.49 -2.12
N GLN A 261 -19.92 17.49 -3.30
CA GLN A 261 -20.59 17.14 -4.54
C GLN A 261 -21.17 15.74 -4.51
N SER A 262 -20.53 14.78 -3.85
CA SER A 262 -21.08 13.43 -3.67
C SER A 262 -22.21 13.35 -2.65
N LYS A 263 -22.34 14.34 -1.76
CA LYS A 263 -23.49 14.45 -0.84
C LYS A 263 -24.67 15.18 -1.49
N ASP A 264 -24.39 16.18 -2.32
CA ASP A 264 -25.40 17.06 -2.96
C ASP A 264 -25.92 16.46 -4.27
N ASN A 265 -25.03 15.83 -5.02
CA ASN A 265 -25.34 14.85 -6.05
C ASN A 265 -24.81 13.52 -5.54
N PRO A 266 -25.51 12.82 -4.61
CA PRO A 266 -25.27 11.40 -4.47
C PRO A 266 -25.45 10.89 -5.87
N SER A 267 -24.35 10.47 -6.51
CA SER A 267 -24.40 9.96 -7.87
C SER A 267 -25.53 8.96 -7.84
N THR A 268 -26.62 9.34 -8.49
CA THR A 268 -27.79 8.53 -8.67
C THR A 268 -27.36 7.48 -9.68
N ALA A 269 -26.55 6.53 -9.24
CA ALA A 269 -26.90 5.13 -9.33
C ALA A 269 -27.94 4.83 -8.25
N SER A 270 -28.94 5.72 -8.08
CA SER A 270 -30.18 5.32 -7.50
C SER A 270 -30.73 4.31 -8.49
N CYS A 271 -31.15 3.17 -7.97
CA CYS A 271 -32.03 2.22 -8.63
C CYS A 271 -33.33 2.88 -9.20
N SER A 272 -33.47 4.21 -9.21
CA SER A 272 -34.57 4.94 -9.81
C SER A 272 -34.31 5.16 -11.30
N VAL A 273 -35.07 4.42 -12.10
CA VAL A 273 -35.21 4.49 -13.57
C VAL A 273 -34.15 3.71 -14.35
N GLY A 274 -34.23 2.38 -14.25
CA GLY A 274 -33.95 1.48 -15.38
C GLY A 274 -32.53 0.95 -15.54
N ASN A 275 -31.54 1.43 -14.80
CA ASN A 275 -30.17 0.90 -14.84
C ASN A 275 -29.91 -0.13 -13.72
N TRP A 276 -30.65 -1.23 -13.79
CA TRP A 276 -30.63 -2.30 -12.78
C TRP A 276 -29.31 -3.06 -12.72
N ASP A 277 -28.60 -3.17 -13.84
CA ASP A 277 -27.34 -3.90 -13.94
C ASP A 277 -26.23 -3.21 -13.14
N GLU A 278 -26.20 -1.88 -13.15
CA GLU A 278 -25.22 -1.08 -12.40
C GLU A 278 -25.53 -1.09 -10.89
N CYS A 279 -26.81 -1.04 -10.52
CA CYS A 279 -27.24 -1.16 -9.12
C CYS A 279 -26.93 -2.56 -8.56
N ALA A 280 -27.18 -3.61 -9.35
CA ALA A 280 -26.84 -4.99 -9.02
C ALA A 280 -25.33 -5.22 -8.90
N LEU A 281 -24.52 -4.59 -9.77
CA LEU A 281 -23.06 -4.62 -9.71
C LEU A 281 -22.52 -3.97 -8.42
N GLN A 282 -23.03 -2.81 -8.03
CA GLN A 282 -22.60 -2.14 -6.79
C GLN A 282 -22.96 -2.95 -5.55
N LEU A 283 -24.18 -3.47 -5.49
CA LEU A 283 -24.64 -4.32 -4.40
C LEU A 283 -23.84 -5.63 -4.33
N ALA A 284 -23.55 -6.26 -5.46
CA ALA A 284 -22.70 -7.44 -5.54
C ALA A 284 -21.26 -7.16 -5.02
N LYS A 285 -20.70 -5.98 -5.31
CA LYS A 285 -19.38 -5.57 -4.78
C LYS A 285 -19.40 -5.33 -3.28
N GLN A 286 -20.45 -4.69 -2.74
CA GLN A 286 -20.62 -4.50 -1.30
C GLN A 286 -20.78 -5.84 -0.57
N ILE A 287 -21.63 -6.72 -1.09
CA ILE A 287 -21.81 -8.07 -0.57
C ILE A 287 -20.49 -8.83 -0.60
N TYR A 288 -19.77 -8.80 -1.74
CA TYR A 288 -18.47 -9.45 -1.86
C TYR A 288 -17.45 -8.95 -0.83
N ALA A 289 -17.39 -7.64 -0.59
CA ALA A 289 -16.49 -7.07 0.41
C ALA A 289 -16.83 -7.51 1.85
N SER A 290 -18.10 -7.82 2.13
CA SER A 290 -18.55 -8.31 3.44
C SER A 290 -18.27 -9.80 3.69
N LEU A 291 -17.95 -10.57 2.64
CA LEU A 291 -17.62 -12.00 2.73
C LEU A 291 -16.20 -12.19 3.24
N THR A 292 -16.05 -12.25 4.56
CA THR A 292 -14.76 -12.27 5.24
C THR A 292 -14.16 -13.67 5.43
N ASN A 293 -14.93 -14.76 5.34
CA ASN A 293 -14.44 -16.11 5.63
C ASN A 293 -14.80 -17.16 4.56
N TRP A 294 -13.79 -17.86 4.07
CA TRP A 294 -13.71 -18.51 2.75
C TRP A 294 -14.23 -19.97 2.68
N GLU A 295 -15.34 -20.33 3.32
CA GLU A 295 -15.90 -21.70 3.28
C GLU A 295 -16.96 -21.94 2.16
N ASN A 296 -17.29 -23.22 1.90
CA ASN A 296 -17.99 -23.72 0.70
C ASN A 296 -19.47 -23.31 0.56
N ILE A 297 -20.14 -22.96 1.66
CA ILE A 297 -21.46 -22.31 1.68
C ILE A 297 -21.38 -21.25 2.76
N GLN A 298 -21.69 -20.00 2.41
CA GLN A 298 -21.68 -18.90 3.37
C GLN A 298 -23.09 -18.39 3.58
N GLU A 299 -23.46 -18.31 4.86
CA GLU A 299 -24.63 -17.60 5.33
C GLU A 299 -24.28 -16.12 5.47
N ILE A 300 -25.05 -15.28 4.81
CA ILE A 300 -24.80 -13.84 4.74
C ILE A 300 -26.11 -13.16 5.10
N THR A 301 -26.06 -12.28 6.10
CA THR A 301 -27.22 -11.45 6.43
C THR A 301 -27.17 -10.21 5.54
N LEU A 302 -28.08 -10.12 4.58
CA LEU A 302 -28.18 -9.04 3.59
C LEU A 302 -29.59 -8.48 3.58
N PHE A 303 -29.83 -7.43 2.80
CA PHE A 303 -31.19 -7.05 2.41
C PHE A 303 -32.13 -6.72 3.59
N GLY A 304 -31.67 -5.88 4.53
CA GLY A 304 -32.44 -5.52 5.72
C GLY A 304 -32.57 -6.67 6.73
N GLY A 305 -31.48 -7.44 6.92
CA GLY A 305 -31.42 -8.49 7.94
C GLY A 305 -31.90 -9.88 7.48
N LYS A 306 -32.08 -10.09 6.17
CA LYS A 306 -32.50 -11.36 5.60
C LYS A 306 -31.32 -12.30 5.36
N LEU A 307 -31.52 -13.58 5.67
CA LEU A 307 -30.51 -14.59 5.45
C LEU A 307 -30.46 -14.98 3.97
N CYS A 308 -29.26 -14.90 3.41
CA CYS A 308 -28.89 -15.32 2.07
C CYS A 308 -27.77 -16.34 2.14
N HIS A 309 -27.67 -17.14 1.08
CA HIS A 309 -26.63 -18.13 0.93
C HIS A 309 -25.86 -17.89 -0.37
N SER A 310 -24.54 -18.06 -0.30
CA SER A 310 -23.69 -18.12 -1.47
C SER A 310 -22.92 -19.43 -1.49
N GLN A 311 -22.80 -20.03 -2.67
CA GLN A 311 -21.98 -21.20 -2.93
C GLN A 311 -21.09 -20.94 -4.14
N VAL A 312 -19.82 -21.35 -4.06
CA VAL A 312 -18.88 -21.27 -5.18
C VAL A 312 -18.16 -22.59 -5.36
N ARG A 313 -18.07 -23.06 -6.60
CA ARG A 313 -17.39 -24.30 -6.95
C ARG A 313 -16.33 -24.03 -8.00
N GLY A 314 -15.11 -24.51 -7.75
CA GLY A 314 -14.02 -24.52 -8.72
C GLY A 314 -13.99 -25.85 -9.46
N GLY A 315 -13.63 -25.83 -10.74
CA GLY A 315 -13.48 -27.04 -11.55
C GLY A 315 -12.63 -26.79 -12.79
N PHE A 316 -12.07 -27.87 -13.33
CA PHE A 316 -11.36 -27.82 -14.61
C PHE A 316 -12.35 -27.87 -15.77
N HIS A 317 -12.28 -26.89 -16.66
CA HIS A 317 -13.05 -26.86 -17.91
C HIS A 317 -12.15 -26.45 -19.07
N ARG A 318 -12.06 -27.30 -20.11
CA ARG A 318 -11.18 -27.09 -21.29
C ARG A 318 -9.76 -26.68 -20.89
N TRP A 319 -9.14 -27.46 -20.00
CA TRP A 319 -7.76 -27.28 -19.53
C TRP A 319 -7.49 -25.99 -18.72
N GLN A 320 -8.54 -25.27 -18.31
CA GLN A 320 -8.41 -24.10 -17.45
C GLN A 320 -9.20 -24.32 -16.16
N TRP A 321 -8.65 -23.84 -15.05
CA TRP A 321 -9.40 -23.74 -13.80
C TRP A 321 -10.45 -22.65 -13.93
N LYS A 322 -11.71 -22.99 -13.70
CA LYS A 322 -12.85 -22.07 -13.77
C LYS A 322 -13.70 -22.16 -12.52
N TRP A 323 -14.42 -21.09 -12.24
CA TRP A 323 -15.31 -20.94 -11.11
C TRP A 323 -16.76 -20.81 -11.57
N SER A 324 -17.67 -21.41 -10.80
CA SER A 324 -19.12 -21.25 -10.94
C SER A 324 -19.69 -20.86 -9.59
N GLY A 325 -20.59 -19.89 -9.56
CA GLY A 325 -21.22 -19.37 -8.36
C GLY A 325 -22.72 -19.62 -8.36
N GLN A 326 -23.29 -19.73 -7.17
CA GLN A 326 -24.73 -19.74 -6.93
C GLN A 326 -25.04 -18.83 -5.75
N PHE A 327 -26.12 -18.06 -5.84
CA PHE A 327 -26.58 -17.17 -4.78
C PHE A 327 -28.10 -17.23 -4.66
N TRP A 328 -28.63 -17.30 -3.44
CA TRP A 328 -30.08 -17.32 -3.20
C TRP A 328 -30.42 -16.80 -1.81
N CYS A 329 -31.62 -16.24 -1.64
CA CYS A 329 -32.11 -15.76 -0.35
C CYS A 329 -33.50 -16.34 -0.06
N PRO A 330 -33.59 -17.45 0.69
CA PRO A 330 -34.85 -18.15 0.95
C PRO A 330 -35.92 -17.26 1.59
N GLN A 331 -35.51 -16.27 2.38
CA GLN A 331 -36.40 -15.34 3.07
C GLN A 331 -36.95 -14.22 2.18
N ILE A 332 -36.40 -14.06 0.96
CA ILE A 332 -36.89 -13.11 -0.04
C ILE A 332 -37.69 -13.87 -1.11
N SER A 333 -37.12 -14.96 -1.62
CA SER A 333 -37.82 -15.90 -2.50
C SER A 333 -37.18 -17.27 -2.42
N ALA A 334 -38.01 -18.28 -2.17
CA ALA A 334 -37.59 -19.68 -2.15
C ALA A 334 -37.33 -20.25 -3.56
N SER A 335 -37.84 -19.62 -4.61
CA SER A 335 -37.79 -20.14 -5.99
C SER A 335 -36.75 -19.47 -6.88
N ILE A 336 -36.15 -18.37 -6.44
CA ILE A 336 -35.17 -17.62 -7.23
C ILE A 336 -33.76 -17.93 -6.73
N SER A 337 -32.90 -18.30 -7.66
CA SER A 337 -31.45 -18.37 -7.45
C SER A 337 -30.72 -17.76 -8.64
N GLY A 338 -29.64 -17.04 -8.34
CA GLY A 338 -28.69 -16.55 -9.33
C GLY A 338 -27.54 -17.53 -9.52
N GLU A 339 -27.06 -17.65 -10.75
CA GLU A 339 -25.99 -18.55 -11.16
C GLU A 339 -24.95 -17.83 -12.03
N SER A 340 -23.70 -18.25 -11.89
CA SER A 340 -22.63 -17.91 -12.82
C SER A 340 -21.84 -19.16 -13.16
N LYS A 341 -21.30 -19.24 -14.38
CA LYS A 341 -20.56 -20.41 -14.87
C LYS A 341 -19.32 -19.97 -15.63
N ASN A 342 -18.26 -20.78 -15.53
CA ASN A 342 -17.06 -20.66 -16.35
C ASN A 342 -16.26 -19.35 -16.23
N LEU A 343 -16.23 -18.74 -15.04
CA LEU A 343 -15.47 -17.51 -14.80
C LEU A 343 -14.03 -17.80 -14.35
N LEU A 344 -13.10 -16.92 -14.74
CA LEU A 344 -11.67 -17.07 -14.44
C LEU A 344 -11.33 -16.72 -12.98
N SER A 345 -12.15 -15.88 -12.34
CA SER A 345 -11.96 -15.48 -10.95
C SER A 345 -13.09 -16.03 -10.07
N ARG A 346 -12.73 -16.44 -8.84
CA ARG A 346 -13.68 -16.86 -7.82
C ARG A 346 -14.61 -15.70 -7.42
N ALA A 347 -14.06 -14.49 -7.32
CA ALA A 347 -14.79 -13.26 -7.03
C ALA A 347 -15.84 -12.97 -8.11
N GLY A 348 -15.44 -13.06 -9.39
CA GLY A 348 -16.36 -12.88 -10.50
C GLY A 348 -17.49 -13.91 -10.49
N ALA A 349 -17.22 -15.16 -10.09
CA ALA A 349 -18.26 -16.16 -9.93
C ALA A 349 -19.33 -15.76 -8.91
N VAL A 350 -18.94 -15.19 -7.78
CA VAL A 350 -19.91 -14.69 -6.78
C VAL A 350 -20.65 -13.47 -7.31
N GLU A 351 -19.91 -12.49 -7.83
CA GLU A 351 -20.45 -11.21 -8.33
C GLU A 351 -21.53 -11.45 -9.39
N HIS A 352 -21.22 -12.24 -10.41
CA HIS A 352 -22.16 -12.57 -11.48
C HIS A 352 -23.36 -13.39 -10.99
N ALA A 353 -23.19 -14.25 -9.98
CA ALA A 353 -24.31 -15.00 -9.41
C ALA A 353 -25.26 -14.08 -8.62
N ILE A 354 -24.73 -13.08 -7.91
CA ILE A 354 -25.55 -12.07 -7.22
C ILE A 354 -26.28 -11.19 -8.24
N GLN A 355 -25.59 -10.76 -9.31
CA GLN A 355 -26.21 -9.98 -10.38
C GLN A 355 -27.37 -10.74 -11.04
N ASP A 356 -27.16 -12.01 -11.39
CA ASP A 356 -28.20 -12.86 -11.98
C ASP A 356 -29.39 -13.05 -11.01
N TYR A 357 -29.13 -13.18 -9.69
CA TYR A 357 -30.19 -13.25 -8.69
C TYR A 357 -31.03 -11.96 -8.66
N ILE A 358 -30.39 -10.80 -8.60
CA ILE A 358 -31.07 -9.50 -8.56
C ILE A 358 -31.87 -9.29 -9.85
N ALA A 359 -31.28 -9.59 -11.02
CA ALA A 359 -31.96 -9.49 -12.30
C ALA A 359 -33.24 -10.34 -12.34
N LYS A 360 -33.17 -11.59 -11.88
CA LYS A 360 -34.33 -12.50 -11.79
C LYS A 360 -35.37 -12.00 -10.79
N CYS A 361 -34.95 -11.50 -9.63
CA CYS A 361 -35.85 -10.92 -8.64
C CYS A 361 -36.60 -9.70 -9.17
N THR A 362 -35.92 -8.81 -9.90
CA THR A 362 -36.54 -7.64 -10.54
C THR A 362 -37.49 -8.07 -11.65
N GLN A 363 -37.09 -9.03 -12.50
CA GLN A 363 -37.94 -9.56 -13.58
C GLN A 363 -39.23 -10.20 -13.05
N GLN A 364 -39.17 -10.85 -11.88
CA GLN A 364 -40.33 -11.48 -11.24
C GLN A 364 -41.09 -10.53 -10.29
N HIS A 365 -40.71 -9.26 -10.23
CA HIS A 365 -41.28 -8.25 -9.32
C HIS A 365 -41.23 -8.64 -7.82
N VAL A 366 -40.24 -9.46 -7.44
CA VAL A 366 -40.00 -9.86 -6.04
C VAL A 366 -39.24 -8.75 -5.29
N CYS A 367 -38.34 -8.06 -5.97
CA CYS A 367 -37.61 -6.91 -5.42
C CYS A 367 -38.12 -5.62 -6.07
N THR A 368 -38.47 -4.63 -5.26
CA THR A 368 -38.82 -3.29 -5.74
C THR A 368 -37.58 -2.38 -5.78
N ALA A 369 -37.68 -1.30 -6.57
CA ALA A 369 -36.68 -0.23 -6.61
C ALA A 369 -36.34 0.30 -5.20
N GLU A 370 -37.38 0.52 -4.42
CA GLU A 370 -37.31 1.05 -3.06
C GLU A 370 -36.64 0.07 -2.11
N GLN A 371 -36.93 -1.23 -2.22
CA GLN A 371 -36.26 -2.27 -1.42
C GLN A 371 -34.76 -2.33 -1.74
N LEU A 372 -34.40 -2.35 -3.02
CA LEU A 372 -33.00 -2.37 -3.45
C LEU A 372 -32.24 -1.11 -3.00
N GLN A 373 -32.89 0.05 -3.01
CA GLN A 373 -32.32 1.30 -2.53
C GLN A 373 -32.15 1.29 -1.00
N ASN A 374 -33.12 0.77 -0.26
CA ASN A 374 -33.02 0.60 1.20
C ASN A 374 -31.95 -0.42 1.60
N TRP A 375 -31.54 -1.32 0.70
CA TRP A 375 -30.46 -2.27 0.96
C TRP A 375 -29.06 -1.69 0.75
N GLN A 376 -28.95 -0.53 0.10
CA GLN A 376 -27.69 0.19 -0.09
C GLN A 376 -27.35 1.12 1.09
N GLN A 377 -28.36 1.48 1.91
CA GLN A 377 -28.21 2.28 3.13
C GLN A 377 -27.89 1.37 4.31
#